data_AF-A0A2P8FA49-F1
#
_entry.id   AF-A0A2P8FA49-F1
#
_cell.length_a   1.000
_cell.length_b   1.000
_cell.length_c   1.000
_cell.angle_alpha   90.00
_cell.angle_beta   90.00
_cell.angle_gamma   90.00
#
_symmetry.space_group_name_H-M   'P 1'
#
loop_
_entity.id
_entity.type
_entity.pdbx_description
1 polymer ?
#
loop_
_entity_poly.entity_id
_entity_poly.type
_entity_poly.pdbx_seq_one_letter_code
_entity_poly.pdbx_strand_id
1 'polypeptide(L)'
;MLLLSVGCVESNTEPEIYERDKCYEGTFIRGDCPSIAFVQLINSDLGTNWTDRDTVYQNVLVIKNYPDSLVKSKEKIFFTIDVDGTKNKDNCLINDQLCPQYIPQITDVPSVCIKSISTLNCN
;
A
#
# COMPACT_ATOMS: atom_id res chain seq x y z
N MET A 1 19.70 -51.83 7.19
CA MET A 1 19.18 -50.66 7.92
C MET A 1 20.07 -49.49 7.54
N LEU A 2 19.57 -48.56 6.70
CA LEU A 2 20.16 -47.24 6.49
C LEU A 2 19.10 -46.40 5.77
N LEU A 3 18.46 -45.53 6.56
CA LEU A 3 17.61 -44.45 6.10
C LEU A 3 18.48 -43.42 5.38
N LEU A 4 18.06 -42.98 4.20
CA LEU A 4 18.43 -41.68 3.66
C LEU A 4 17.13 -40.91 3.42
N SER A 5 16.64 -40.29 4.49
CA SER A 5 15.64 -39.23 4.42
C SER A 5 16.28 -38.04 3.73
N VAL A 6 16.01 -37.89 2.44
CA VAL A 6 16.23 -36.64 1.71
C VAL A 6 15.20 -35.64 2.24
N GLY A 7 15.62 -34.86 3.23
CA GLY A 7 14.88 -33.69 3.65
C GLY A 7 14.92 -32.67 2.51
N CYS A 8 13.86 -32.61 1.71
CA CYS A 8 13.55 -31.41 0.96
C CYS A 8 13.23 -30.33 1.98
N VAL A 9 14.13 -29.38 2.16
CA VAL A 9 13.83 -28.11 2.84
C VAL A 9 12.90 -27.37 1.89
N GLU A 10 11.59 -27.49 2.10
CA GLU A 10 10.62 -26.59 1.49
C GLU A 10 10.88 -25.19 2.06
N SER A 11 11.66 -24.39 1.32
CA SER A 11 11.69 -22.95 1.53
C SER A 11 10.32 -22.41 1.14
N ASN A 12 9.38 -22.44 2.09
CA ASN A 12 8.08 -21.76 2.03
C ASN A 12 8.29 -20.24 2.12
N THR A 13 9.00 -19.68 1.17
CA THR A 13 9.03 -18.23 0.94
C THR A 13 7.82 -17.91 0.08
N GLU A 14 6.75 -17.43 0.72
CA GLU A 14 5.63 -16.80 0.01
C GLU A 14 6.18 -15.75 -0.98
N PRO A 15 5.66 -15.66 -2.21
CA PRO A 15 6.12 -14.68 -3.17
C PRO A 15 5.94 -13.26 -2.61
N GLU A 16 6.96 -12.43 -2.75
CA GLU A 16 6.92 -11.05 -2.30
C GLU A 16 5.93 -10.26 -3.16
N ILE A 17 4.77 -9.90 -2.59
CA ILE A 17 3.66 -9.22 -3.30
C ILE A 17 4.07 -7.82 -3.79
N TYR A 18 5.01 -7.17 -3.08
CA TYR A 18 5.50 -5.83 -3.39
C TYR A 18 6.96 -5.89 -3.82
N GLU A 19 7.27 -5.30 -4.96
CA GLU A 19 8.64 -5.27 -5.49
C GLU A 19 9.39 -4.08 -4.87
N ARG A 20 10.56 -4.35 -4.29
CA ARG A 20 11.44 -3.31 -3.74
C ARG A 20 11.86 -2.36 -4.86
N ASP A 21 11.84 -1.06 -4.55
CA ASP A 21 12.25 0.03 -5.45
C ASP A 21 11.45 0.10 -6.78
N LYS A 22 10.37 -0.68 -6.93
CA LYS A 22 9.45 -0.53 -8.04
C LYS A 22 8.71 0.79 -7.94
N CYS A 23 8.64 1.48 -9.07
CA CYS A 23 7.83 2.67 -9.25
C CYS A 23 6.36 2.29 -9.44
N TYR A 24 5.52 2.69 -8.49
CA TYR A 24 4.07 2.57 -8.59
C TYR A 24 3.47 3.89 -9.01
N GLU A 25 2.52 3.82 -9.94
CA GLU A 25 1.78 4.96 -10.45
C GLU A 25 0.33 4.81 -10.05
N GLY A 26 -0.27 5.90 -9.57
CA GLY A 26 -1.67 5.91 -9.22
C GLY A 26 -2.29 7.28 -9.27
N THR A 27 -3.61 7.31 -9.17
CA THR A 27 -4.39 8.55 -9.05
C THR A 27 -4.95 8.62 -7.64
N PHE A 28 -4.80 9.78 -7.02
CA PHE A 28 -5.36 10.02 -5.70
C PHE A 28 -6.90 10.06 -5.76
N ILE A 29 -7.56 9.21 -4.97
CA ILE A 29 -9.03 9.19 -4.86
C ILE A 29 -9.46 10.11 -3.72
N ARG A 30 -8.98 9.82 -2.50
CA ARG A 30 -9.37 10.48 -1.26
C ARG A 30 -8.29 10.33 -0.19
N GLY A 31 -8.12 11.37 0.62
CA GLY A 31 -7.34 11.33 1.85
C GLY A 31 -8.27 11.29 3.03
N ASP A 32 -8.03 10.37 3.95
CA ASP A 32 -8.72 10.31 5.23
C ASP A 32 -7.64 10.34 6.31
N CYS A 33 -7.63 11.39 7.14
CA CYS A 33 -6.54 11.69 8.08
C CYS A 33 -5.23 12.12 7.37
N PRO A 34 -4.38 12.99 7.98
CA PRO A 34 -3.13 13.50 7.39
C PRO A 34 -2.06 12.44 7.02
N SER A 35 -2.39 11.16 7.03
CA SER A 35 -1.45 10.05 6.90
C SER A 35 -2.01 8.80 6.21
N ILE A 36 -3.31 8.74 5.86
CA ILE A 36 -3.90 7.66 5.06
C ILE A 36 -4.59 8.19 3.79
N ALA A 37 -4.31 7.56 2.66
CA ALA A 37 -4.89 7.93 1.38
C ALA A 37 -5.23 6.71 0.52
N PHE A 38 -6.31 6.83 -0.23
CA PHE A 38 -6.79 5.84 -1.19
C PHE A 38 -6.31 6.24 -2.58
N VAL A 39 -5.64 5.30 -3.25
CA VAL A 39 -4.99 5.51 -4.53
C VAL A 39 -5.49 4.44 -5.50
N GLN A 40 -5.96 4.86 -6.66
CA GLN A 40 -6.24 3.96 -7.77
C GLN A 40 -4.95 3.67 -8.52
N LEU A 41 -4.48 2.42 -8.55
CA LEU A 41 -3.24 2.05 -9.23
C LEU A 41 -3.43 2.01 -10.75
N ILE A 42 -2.41 2.45 -11.48
CA ILE A 42 -2.39 2.53 -12.95
C ILE A 42 -1.48 1.46 -13.57
N ASN A 43 -0.29 1.25 -12.99
CA ASN A 43 0.76 0.41 -13.59
C ASN A 43 1.01 -0.93 -12.86
N SER A 44 0.11 -1.32 -11.96
CA SER A 44 0.19 -2.58 -11.20
C SER A 44 -1.19 -3.02 -10.75
N ASP A 45 -1.42 -4.33 -10.64
CA ASP A 45 -2.68 -4.92 -10.15
C ASP A 45 -2.49 -5.51 -8.75
N LEU A 46 -2.40 -4.62 -7.75
CA LEU A 46 -2.15 -4.97 -6.35
C LEU A 46 -3.27 -4.51 -5.42
N GLY A 47 -4.23 -3.76 -5.94
CA GLY A 47 -5.34 -3.21 -5.19
C GLY A 47 -6.57 -4.11 -5.22
N THR A 48 -7.64 -3.65 -4.58
CA THR A 48 -8.95 -4.28 -4.61
C THR A 48 -10.01 -3.30 -5.08
N ASN A 49 -11.19 -3.81 -5.45
CA ASN A 49 -12.31 -2.94 -5.74
C ASN A 49 -12.81 -2.32 -4.43
N TRP A 50 -12.99 -1.01 -4.42
CA TRP A 50 -13.44 -0.26 -3.25
C TRP A 50 -14.51 0.74 -3.65
N THR A 51 -15.55 0.83 -2.82
CA THR A 51 -16.67 1.74 -3.04
C THR A 51 -16.59 2.90 -2.07
N ASP A 52 -16.40 4.12 -2.58
CA ASP A 52 -16.59 5.35 -1.79
C ASP A 52 -17.93 5.97 -2.17
N ARG A 53 -18.83 6.07 -1.20
CA ARG A 53 -20.20 6.54 -1.39
C ARG A 53 -20.92 5.68 -2.43
N ASP A 54 -21.08 6.18 -3.65
CA ASP A 54 -21.78 5.51 -4.75
C ASP A 54 -20.87 5.25 -5.97
N THR A 55 -19.56 5.49 -5.85
CA THR A 55 -18.59 5.27 -6.92
C THR A 55 -17.73 4.06 -6.61
N VAL A 56 -17.72 3.09 -7.53
CA VAL A 56 -16.85 1.92 -7.46
C VAL A 56 -15.53 2.26 -8.14
N TYR A 57 -14.45 2.23 -7.37
CA TYR A 57 -13.09 2.33 -7.84
C TYR A 57 -12.49 0.93 -7.94
N GLN A 58 -11.74 0.68 -9.01
CA GLN A 58 -11.05 -0.59 -9.22
C GLN A 58 -9.58 -0.45 -8.85
N ASN A 59 -8.96 -1.55 -8.40
CA ASN A 59 -7.52 -1.62 -8.15
C ASN A 59 -7.02 -0.52 -7.19
N VAL A 60 -7.72 -0.39 -6.06
CA VAL A 60 -7.45 0.61 -5.02
C VAL A 60 -6.46 0.05 -4.01
N LEU A 61 -5.47 0.87 -3.68
CA LEU A 61 -4.47 0.63 -2.65
C LEU A 61 -4.54 1.74 -1.61
N VAL A 62 -4.45 1.38 -0.34
CA VAL A 62 -4.28 2.35 0.74
C VAL A 62 -2.81 2.63 0.95
N ILE A 63 -2.40 3.89 0.76
CA ILE A 63 -1.05 4.34 1.10
C ILE A 63 -1.05 5.01 2.46
N LYS A 64 0.00 4.73 3.23
CA LYS A 64 0.23 5.19 4.59
C LYS A 64 1.52 5.99 4.67
N ASN A 65 1.62 6.93 5.62
CA ASN A 65 2.80 7.77 5.86
C ASN A 65 3.14 8.67 4.66
N TYR A 66 2.13 9.21 3.99
CA TYR A 66 2.31 10.19 2.92
C TYR A 66 2.20 11.63 3.47
N PRO A 67 2.84 12.63 2.82
CA PRO A 67 2.73 14.02 3.24
C PRO A 67 1.37 14.60 2.84
N ASP A 68 0.58 15.04 3.82
CA ASP A 68 -0.78 15.63 3.67
C ASP A 68 -0.86 16.74 2.62
N SER A 69 0.25 17.45 2.37
CA SER A 69 0.34 18.48 1.33
C SER A 69 0.00 17.97 -0.09
N LEU A 70 0.11 16.66 -0.35
CA LEU A 70 -0.16 16.06 -1.66
C LEU A 70 -1.64 15.69 -1.90
N VAL A 71 -2.48 15.62 -0.85
CA VAL A 71 -3.90 15.21 -0.98
C VAL A 71 -4.75 16.15 -1.83
N LYS A 72 -4.36 17.41 -1.89
CA LYS A 72 -5.28 18.47 -2.36
C LYS A 72 -5.46 18.50 -3.87
N SER A 73 -4.60 17.83 -4.63
CA SER A 73 -4.54 18.06 -6.08
C SER A 73 -5.27 17.02 -6.94
N LYS A 74 -5.77 15.89 -6.39
CA LYS A 74 -6.31 14.76 -7.19
C LYS A 74 -5.38 14.36 -8.34
N GLU A 75 -4.08 14.57 -8.16
CA GLU A 75 -3.08 14.40 -9.20
C GLU A 75 -2.68 12.93 -9.34
N LYS A 76 -2.06 12.65 -10.48
CA LYS A 76 -1.26 11.45 -10.64
C LYS A 76 -0.08 11.52 -9.67
N ILE A 77 0.16 10.43 -8.98
CA ILE A 77 1.26 10.26 -8.05
C ILE A 77 2.13 9.09 -8.47
N PHE A 78 3.39 9.20 -8.07
CA PHE A 78 4.46 8.24 -8.27
C PHE A 78 5.04 7.91 -6.91
N PHE A 79 5.11 6.65 -6.53
CA PHE A 79 5.56 6.26 -5.20
C PHE A 79 6.29 4.93 -5.19
N THR A 80 7.10 4.73 -4.16
CA THR A 80 7.73 3.44 -3.86
C THR A 80 7.23 2.91 -2.52
N ILE A 81 7.12 1.59 -2.40
CA ILE A 81 6.62 0.93 -1.19
C ILE A 81 7.80 0.63 -0.27
N ASP A 82 7.68 0.99 1.01
CA ASP A 82 8.53 0.45 2.06
C ASP A 82 8.06 -0.97 2.38
N VAL A 83 8.67 -1.95 1.70
CA VAL A 83 8.29 -3.36 1.82
C VAL A 83 8.52 -3.89 3.23
N ASP A 84 9.59 -3.47 3.89
CA ASP A 84 9.89 -3.88 5.27
C ASP A 84 8.93 -3.22 6.26
N GLY A 85 8.64 -1.93 6.10
CA GLY A 85 7.64 -1.23 6.89
C GLY A 85 6.24 -1.85 6.75
N THR A 86 5.87 -2.19 5.51
CA THR A 86 4.58 -2.81 5.19
C THR A 86 4.43 -4.20 5.80
N LYS A 87 5.49 -5.03 5.75
CA LYS A 87 5.49 -6.38 6.34
C LYS A 87 5.39 -6.35 7.87
N ASN A 88 6.06 -5.39 8.49
CA ASN A 88 6.17 -5.32 9.94
C ASN A 88 4.94 -4.71 10.65
N LYS A 89 3.89 -4.29 9.90
CA LYS A 89 2.56 -3.76 10.33
C LYS A 89 2.54 -2.59 11.33
N ASP A 90 3.48 -2.53 12.26
CA ASP A 90 3.68 -1.50 13.29
C ASP A 90 4.67 -0.40 12.85
N ASN A 91 5.29 -0.53 11.67
CA ASN A 91 6.38 0.34 11.21
C ASN A 91 5.96 1.38 10.15
N CYS A 92 4.71 1.44 9.72
CA CYS A 92 4.22 2.69 9.16
C CYS A 92 4.22 3.67 10.35
N LEU A 93 5.25 4.51 10.49
CA LEU A 93 5.39 5.52 11.56
C LEU A 93 4.30 6.58 11.44
N ILE A 94 3.05 6.17 11.56
CA ILE A 94 1.89 7.04 11.58
C ILE A 94 1.53 7.21 13.04
N ASN A 95 1.33 8.46 13.43
CA ASN A 95 0.68 8.76 14.68
C ASN A 95 -0.83 8.46 14.52
N ASP A 96 -1.18 7.17 14.41
CA ASP A 96 -2.55 6.66 14.14
C ASP A 96 -3.57 7.17 15.18
N GLN A 97 -3.08 7.66 16.33
CA GLN A 97 -3.87 8.30 17.38
C GLN A 97 -4.63 9.56 16.95
N LEU A 98 -4.28 10.18 15.81
CA LEU A 98 -4.96 11.38 15.30
C LEU A 98 -6.09 11.08 14.30
N CYS A 99 -6.26 9.82 13.90
CA CYS A 99 -7.32 9.43 12.98
C CYS A 99 -8.56 8.97 13.77
N PRO A 100 -9.76 9.52 13.49
CA PRO A 100 -10.98 8.96 14.06
C PRO A 100 -11.06 7.47 13.73
N GLN A 101 -11.34 6.60 14.71
CA GLN A 101 -11.49 5.14 14.51
C GLN A 101 -12.63 4.74 13.55
N TYR A 102 -13.29 5.73 12.96
CA TYR A 102 -14.49 5.61 12.12
C TYR A 102 -14.17 5.87 10.64
N ILE A 103 -12.98 5.51 10.16
CA ILE A 103 -12.76 5.43 8.70
C ILE A 103 -13.47 4.16 8.22
N PRO A 104 -14.53 4.26 7.39
CA PRO A 104 -15.33 3.11 6.99
C PRO A 104 -14.47 2.06 6.29
N GLN A 105 -14.54 0.81 6.77
CA GLN A 105 -14.09 -0.43 6.13
C GLN A 105 -12.81 -0.33 5.28
N ILE A 106 -11.68 0.02 5.91
CA ILE A 106 -10.34 -0.20 5.34
C ILE A 106 -10.01 -1.71 5.27
N THR A 107 -10.77 -2.56 5.96
CA THR A 107 -10.41 -3.97 6.24
C THR A 107 -10.13 -4.83 5.01
N ASP A 108 -10.72 -4.49 3.86
CA ASP A 108 -10.62 -5.30 2.63
C ASP A 108 -9.78 -4.63 1.54
N VAL A 109 -9.20 -3.46 1.81
CA VAL A 109 -8.30 -2.76 0.87
C VAL A 109 -6.84 -2.95 1.33
N PRO A 110 -5.95 -3.49 0.48
CA PRO A 110 -4.55 -3.66 0.84
C PRO A 110 -3.92 -2.32 1.23
N SER A 111 -3.14 -2.32 2.31
CA SER A 111 -2.51 -1.10 2.82
C SER A 111 -0.99 -1.23 2.88
N VAL A 112 -0.28 -0.19 2.44
CA VAL A 112 1.19 -0.18 2.34
C VAL A 112 1.79 1.08 2.94
N CYS A 113 2.97 0.98 3.54
CA CYS A 113 3.77 2.14 3.91
C CYS A 113 4.52 2.64 2.68
N ILE A 114 4.52 3.95 2.44
CA ILE A 114 5.34 4.52 1.37
C ILE A 114 6.76 4.81 1.86
N LYS A 115 7.74 4.58 1.00
CA LYS A 115 9.14 5.00 1.18
C LYS A 115 9.38 6.38 0.57
N SER A 116 8.78 6.65 -0.59
CA SER A 116 8.85 7.95 -1.28
C SER A 116 7.58 8.20 -2.10
N ILE A 117 7.27 9.48 -2.36
CA ILE A 117 6.16 9.91 -3.21
C ILE A 117 6.49 11.22 -3.93
N SER A 118 6.00 11.38 -5.15
CA SER A 118 6.19 12.52 -6.04
C SER A 118 4.98 12.70 -6.94
N THR A 119 4.73 13.92 -7.41
CA THR A 119 3.68 14.23 -8.41
C THR A 119 4.24 14.37 -9.83
N LEU A 120 5.56 14.29 -10.00
CA LEU A 120 6.23 14.50 -11.28
C LEU A 120 6.64 13.19 -11.95
N ASN A 121 7.33 12.32 -11.22
CA ASN A 121 7.92 11.08 -11.69
C ASN A 121 8.39 10.21 -10.51
N CYS A 122 8.78 8.96 -10.79
CA CYS A 122 9.60 8.19 -9.85
C CYS A 122 11.06 8.64 -9.93
N ASN A 123 11.65 8.86 -8.75
CA ASN A 123 13.08 9.13 -8.56
C ASN A 123 13.81 7.84 -8.18
#